data_AF-A0A6M0P7X0-F1
#
_entry.id   AF-A0A6M0P7X0-F1
#
_cell.length_a   1.000
_cell.length_b   1.000
_cell.length_c   1.000
_cell.angle_alpha   90.00
_cell.angle_beta   90.00
_cell.angle_gamma   90.00
#
_symmetry.space_group_name_H-M   'P 1'
#
loop_
_entity.id
_entity.type
_entity.pdbx_description
1 polymer ?
#
loop_
_entity_poly.entity_id
_entity_poly.type
_entity_poly.pdbx_seq_one_letter_code
_entity_poly.pdbx_strand_id
1 'polypeptide(L)' 'MTIIINIDVMLVKRKMSVTELSERVGITMANLSILKNGKAKAVRFSTLGCKRI' A
#
# COMPACT_ATOMS: atom_id res chain seq x y z
N MET A 1 19.01 7.15 -1.18
CA MET A 1 17.95 7.10 -0.15
C MET A 1 17.01 5.96 -0.51
N THR A 2 16.80 4.99 0.38
CA THR A 2 15.96 3.80 0.11
C THR A 2 14.68 3.92 0.91
N ILE A 3 13.52 3.92 0.24
CA ILE A 3 12.22 3.95 0.92
C ILE A 3 11.85 2.52 1.28
N ILE A 4 11.79 2.20 2.57
CA ILE A 4 11.35 0.89 3.08
C ILE A 4 9.86 0.96 3.38
N ILE A 5 9.05 0.16 2.70
CA ILE A 5 7.60 0.17 2.83
C ILE A 5 7.17 -1.04 3.67
N ASN A 6 6.85 -0.82 4.95
CA ASN A 6 6.40 -1.88 5.88
C ASN A 6 4.88 -1.94 5.95
N ILE A 7 4.25 -2.60 4.96
CA ILE A 7 2.79 -2.77 4.93
C ILE A 7 2.30 -3.71 6.04
N ASP A 8 3.02 -4.80 6.31
CA ASP A 8 2.62 -5.79 7.33
C ASP A 8 2.48 -5.18 8.73
N VAL A 9 3.47 -4.39 9.13
CA VAL A 9 3.47 -3.71 10.44
C VAL A 9 2.30 -2.73 10.53
N MET A 10 1.98 -2.04 9.44
CA MET A 10 0.85 -1.11 9.39
C MET A 10 -0.51 -1.82 9.43
N LEU A 11 -0.64 -2.98 8.79
CA LEU A 11 -1.85 -3.79 8.85
C LEU A 11 -2.13 -4.27 10.27
N VAL A 12 -1.10 -4.79 10.95
CA VAL A 12 -1.19 -5.24 12.35
C VAL A 12 -1.52 -4.07 13.28
N LYS A 13 -0.82 -2.94 13.14
CA LYS A 13 -1.06 -1.74 13.96
C LYS A 13 -2.47 -1.19 13.82
N ARG A 14 -3.05 -1.25 12.62
CA ARG A 14 -4.39 -0.74 12.31
C ARG A 14 -5.49 -1.79 12.48
N LYS A 15 -5.14 -3.03 12.86
CA LYS A 15 -6.04 -4.19 12.91
C LYS A 15 -6.87 -4.34 11.62
N MET A 16 -6.25 -4.05 10.47
CA MET A 16 -6.95 -4.07 9.18
C MET A 16 -6.45 -5.24 8.32
N SER A 17 -7.35 -5.77 7.51
CA SER A 17 -7.03 -6.82 6.55
C SER A 17 -6.45 -6.25 5.27
N VAL A 18 -5.65 -7.08 4.59
CA VAL A 18 -5.06 -6.81 3.28
C VAL A 18 -6.15 -6.46 2.24
N THR A 19 -7.28 -7.17 2.31
CA THR A 19 -8.48 -6.94 1.50
C THR A 19 -9.10 -5.57 1.73
N GLU A 20 -9.27 -5.18 2.99
CA GLU A 20 -9.82 -3.87 3.33
C GLU A 20 -8.90 -2.72 2.88
N LEU A 21 -7.57 -2.92 2.96
CA LEU A 21 -6.60 -1.96 2.44
C LEU A 21 -6.68 -1.86 0.90
N SER A 22 -6.85 -3.01 0.23
CA SER A 22 -7.03 -3.09 -1.23
C SER A 22 -8.27 -2.32 -1.68
N GLU A 23 -9.39 -2.46 -0.96
CA GLU A 23 -10.63 -1.73 -1.23
C GLU A 23 -10.48 -0.22 -0.96
N ARG A 24 -9.87 0.18 0.17
CA ARG A 24 -9.70 1.60 0.53
C ARG A 24 -8.79 2.36 -0.41
N VAL A 25 -7.75 1.72 -0.93
CA VAL A 25 -6.76 2.36 -1.82
C VAL A 25 -7.10 2.11 -3.31
N GLY A 26 -8.07 1.23 -3.60
CA GLY A 26 -8.50 0.92 -4.96
C GLY A 26 -7.44 0.21 -5.80
N ILE A 27 -6.56 -0.58 -5.16
CA ILE A 27 -5.53 -1.37 -5.84
C ILE A 27 -5.83 -2.84 -5.68
N THR A 28 -5.61 -3.63 -6.72
CA THR A 28 -5.80 -5.08 -6.67
C THR A 28 -4.87 -5.77 -5.66
N MET A 29 -5.33 -6.89 -5.11
CA MET A 29 -4.54 -7.74 -4.21
C MET A 29 -3.19 -8.18 -4.81
N ALA A 30 -3.14 -8.38 -6.12
CA ALA A 30 -1.91 -8.69 -6.84
C ALA A 30 -0.88 -7.56 -6.74
N ASN A 31 -1.30 -6.31 -6.98
CA ASN A 31 -0.43 -5.14 -6.87
C ASN A 31 0.00 -4.89 -5.42
N LEU A 32 -0.90 -5.12 -4.47
CA LEU A 32 -0.60 -4.98 -3.05
C LEU A 32 0.44 -6.02 -2.57
N SER A 33 0.39 -7.26 -3.08
CA SER A 33 1.38 -8.30 -2.79
C SER A 33 2.77 -7.94 -3.33
N ILE A 34 2.84 -7.33 -4.52
CA ILE A 34 4.10 -6.83 -5.10
C ILE A 34 4.70 -5.71 -4.23
N LEU A 35 3.86 -4.80 -3.72
CA LEU A 35 4.25 -3.73 -2.81
C LEU A 35 4.75 -4.29 -1.46
N LYS A 36 4.02 -5.25 -0.89
CA LYS A 36 4.35 -5.92 0.37
C LYS A 36 5.71 -6.63 0.31
N ASN A 37 5.99 -7.30 -0.80
CA ASN A 37 7.23 -8.06 -0.99
C ASN A 37 8.40 -7.20 -1.51
N GLY A 38 8.24 -5.88 -1.61
CA GLY A 38 9.31 -4.98 -2.07
C GLY A 38 9.72 -5.18 -3.54
N LYS A 39 8.91 -5.89 -4.34
CA LYS A 39 9.17 -6.14 -5.77
C LYS A 39 8.58 -5.07 -6.67
N ALA A 40 8.03 -3.99 -6.08
CA ALA A 40 7.45 -2.89 -6.83
C ALA A 40 8.53 -2.12 -7.58
N LYS A 41 8.45 -2.14 -8.92
CA LYS A 41 9.40 -1.44 -9.81
C LYS A 41 9.23 0.08 -9.75
N ALA A 42 8.00 0.56 -9.60
CA ALA A 42 7.69 1.98 -9.48
C ALA A 42 6.37 2.16 -8.70
N VAL A 43 6.35 3.10 -7.76
CA VAL A 43 5.13 3.49 -7.02
C VAL A 43 4.86 4.96 -7.32
N ARG A 44 3.71 5.25 -7.93
CA ARG A 44 3.31 6.63 -8.20
C ARG A 44 2.71 7.20 -6.91
N PHE A 45 3.42 8.16 -6.29
CA PHE A 45 2.96 8.86 -5.08
C PHE A 45 1.72 9.74 -5.30
N SER A 46 1.19 9.78 -6.53
CA SER A 46 0.00 10.57 -6.87
C SER A 46 -1.25 10.19 -6.05
N THR A 47 -1.29 9.01 -5.42
CA THR A 47 -2.35 8.57 -4.50
C THR A 47 -2.06 8.87 -3.02
N LEU A 48 -0.82 9.20 -2.66
CA LEU A 48 -0.48 9.70 -1.31
C LEU A 48 -0.81 11.18 -1.14
N GLY A 49 -0.92 11.91 -2.25
CA GLY A 49 -1.59 13.20 -2.29
C GLY A 49 -3.09 12.97 -2.25
N CYS A 50 -3.67 13.04 -1.04
CA CYS A 50 -5.10 13.22 -0.84
C CYS A 50 -5.64 14.19 -1.92
N LYS A 51 -6.57 13.71 -2.75
CA LYS A 51 -7.36 14.58 -3.63
C LYS A 51 -8.18 15.45 -2.69
N ARG A 52 -7.61 16.61 -2.34
CA ARG A 52 -8.27 17.68 -1.61
C ARG A 52 -9.43 18.09 -2.52
N ILE A 53 -10.63 17.63 -2.17
CA ILE A 53 -11.88 18.28 -2.59
C ILE A 53 -11.82 19.70 -2.04
#